data_AF-A0A0A2JN59-F1
#
_entry.id   AF-A0A0A2JN59-F1
#
_cell.length_a   1.000
_cell.length_b   1.000
_cell.length_c   1.000
_cell.angle_alpha   90.00
_cell.angle_beta   90.00
_cell.angle_gamma   90.00
#
_symmetry.space_group_name_H-M   'P 1'
#
loop_
_entity.id
_entity.type
_entity.pdbx_description
1 polymer ?
#
loop_
_entity_poly.entity_id
_entity_poly.type
_entity_poly.pdbx_seq_one_letter_code
_entity_poly.pdbx_strand_id
1 'polypeptide(L)'
;MALIPAPGATSHASQASVQTPQPPLAHLIHIEVANFLLACGHPQILTVPPMDVSPGPLGKTAIATGLLCSLLMPITRQFFLPFLPVAGWLIFFYGCQFVPSDWRPAIWVRVLPAMENILYGANISNILSAHQNVVLDILAWIPYGLCHYGAPFVVSLILFFFGPPGTTPLYARTLGYISMIAVFIQLAFPCSPPWYENLYGLAPADYSMQGNPAGLARIDKLLGIDLYTSGFKQSPVVFGAFPSLHAADSTLAALFMSHVFPRLKPLWVTYTLWMWWATMYLSHHYAVDLVCGGLLATVAFYFAKTRFLPRVQAEKMFRWDYDYVEIGDSSHDHGYDLASLDGDLNLDSDEWTVGSSSSVSSGSLSPVDDHYTWESETLTSNHDIEAGR
;
A
#
# COMPACT_ATOMS: atom_id res chain seq x y z
N MET A 1 28.12 -60.10 -48.88
CA MET A 1 28.68 -58.73 -48.96
C MET A 1 27.51 -57.77 -49.09
N ALA A 2 27.21 -57.02 -48.01
CA ALA A 2 26.36 -55.80 -47.92
C ALA A 2 26.02 -55.62 -46.43
N LEU A 3 26.84 -54.93 -45.64
CA LEU A 3 26.86 -53.48 -45.37
C LEU A 3 25.64 -52.97 -44.59
N ILE A 4 25.89 -52.66 -43.31
CA ILE A 4 25.07 -51.86 -42.40
C ILE A 4 25.11 -50.39 -42.87
N PRO A 5 24.02 -49.61 -42.70
CA PRO A 5 24.18 -48.26 -42.19
C PRO A 5 23.17 -47.83 -41.10
N ALA A 6 23.57 -46.75 -40.43
CA ALA A 6 23.11 -46.14 -39.17
C ALA A 6 21.83 -45.26 -39.28
N PRO A 7 21.27 -44.74 -38.17
CA PRO A 7 20.01 -43.99 -38.14
C PRO A 7 20.22 -42.47 -38.18
N GLY A 8 19.26 -41.74 -38.77
CA GLY A 8 19.07 -40.30 -38.54
C GLY A 8 18.58 -39.50 -39.74
N ALA A 9 17.34 -38.99 -39.66
CA ALA A 9 16.92 -37.67 -40.15
C ALA A 9 15.46 -37.41 -39.73
N THR A 10 15.30 -36.51 -38.76
CA THR A 10 14.03 -35.97 -38.27
C THR A 10 13.41 -35.00 -39.28
N SER A 11 12.12 -35.17 -39.59
CA SER A 11 11.32 -34.21 -40.34
C SER A 11 10.95 -33.01 -39.47
N HIS A 12 11.31 -31.80 -39.91
CA HIS A 12 10.81 -30.54 -39.34
C HIS A 12 9.32 -30.38 -39.65
N ALA A 13 8.47 -30.46 -38.62
CA ALA A 13 7.10 -29.98 -38.67
C ALA A 13 7.04 -28.57 -38.05
N SER A 14 6.65 -27.60 -38.88
CA SER A 14 6.28 -26.23 -38.48
C SER A 14 5.12 -26.26 -37.48
N GLN A 15 5.35 -25.82 -36.24
CA GLN A 15 4.29 -25.54 -35.28
C GLN A 15 3.75 -24.12 -35.53
N ALA A 16 2.59 -24.03 -36.16
CA ALA A 16 1.80 -22.81 -36.19
C ALA A 16 1.25 -22.53 -34.78
N SER A 17 1.52 -21.35 -34.23
CA SER A 17 0.97 -20.89 -32.96
C SER A 17 -0.53 -20.65 -33.11
N VAL A 18 -1.34 -21.41 -32.39
CA VAL A 18 -2.78 -21.16 -32.26
C VAL A 18 -2.98 -20.00 -31.31
N GLN A 19 -3.19 -18.79 -31.85
CA GLN A 19 -3.67 -17.64 -31.08
C GLN A 19 -5.15 -17.84 -30.75
N THR A 20 -5.45 -18.13 -29.48
CA THR A 20 -6.81 -18.02 -28.95
C THR A 20 -7.20 -16.54 -28.81
N PRO A 21 -8.43 -16.14 -29.21
CA PRO A 21 -8.86 -14.74 -29.11
C PRO A 21 -8.95 -14.30 -27.65
N GLN A 22 -8.36 -13.13 -27.35
CA GLN A 22 -8.28 -12.53 -26.02
C GLN A 22 -9.38 -11.46 -25.84
N PRO A 23 -10.03 -11.37 -24.67
CA PRO A 23 -11.11 -10.42 -24.44
C PRO A 23 -10.59 -8.98 -24.23
N PRO A 24 -11.37 -7.94 -24.64
CA PRO A 24 -10.93 -6.54 -24.62
C PRO A 24 -10.94 -5.91 -23.22
N LEU A 25 -10.25 -4.75 -23.09
CA LEU A 25 -10.10 -3.86 -21.91
C LEU A 25 -11.39 -3.64 -21.08
N ALA A 26 -12.58 -3.78 -21.67
CA ALA A 26 -13.86 -3.70 -20.97
C ALA A 26 -14.05 -4.83 -19.94
N HIS A 27 -13.43 -6.00 -20.15
CA HIS A 27 -13.70 -7.21 -19.36
C HIS A 27 -13.24 -7.10 -17.89
N LEU A 28 -12.24 -6.25 -17.57
CA LEU A 28 -11.81 -6.03 -16.19
C LEU A 28 -12.69 -5.02 -15.44
N ILE A 29 -13.17 -3.96 -16.11
CA ILE A 29 -14.20 -3.08 -15.53
C ILE A 29 -15.46 -3.92 -15.24
N HIS A 30 -15.75 -4.94 -16.06
CA HIS A 30 -16.81 -5.90 -15.79
C HIS A 30 -16.55 -6.79 -14.58
N ILE A 31 -15.32 -7.22 -14.29
CA ILE A 31 -15.01 -7.99 -13.07
C ILE A 31 -15.15 -7.10 -11.82
N GLU A 32 -14.66 -5.86 -11.87
CA GLU A 32 -14.79 -4.89 -10.78
C GLU A 32 -16.26 -4.48 -10.51
N VAL A 33 -17.06 -4.28 -11.57
CA VAL A 33 -18.50 -4.00 -11.48
C VAL A 33 -19.31 -5.26 -11.13
N ALA A 34 -18.92 -6.45 -11.60
CA ALA A 34 -19.55 -7.71 -11.20
C ALA A 34 -19.28 -8.03 -9.72
N ASN A 35 -18.09 -7.73 -9.20
CA ASN A 35 -17.77 -7.84 -7.79
C ASN A 35 -18.62 -6.88 -6.94
N PHE A 36 -18.88 -5.65 -7.43
CA PHE A 36 -19.81 -4.71 -6.81
C PHE A 36 -21.28 -5.21 -6.85
N LEU A 37 -21.73 -5.80 -7.97
CA LEU A 37 -23.10 -6.32 -8.11
C LEU A 37 -23.34 -7.61 -7.31
N LEU A 38 -22.32 -8.46 -7.15
CA LEU A 38 -22.34 -9.63 -6.28
C LEU A 38 -22.45 -9.24 -4.80
N ALA A 39 -21.80 -8.14 -4.39
CA ALA A 39 -21.93 -7.57 -3.04
C ALA A 39 -23.35 -7.02 -2.74
N CYS A 40 -24.14 -6.68 -3.78
CA CYS A 40 -25.52 -6.19 -3.65
C CYS A 40 -26.60 -7.28 -3.71
N GLY A 41 -26.23 -8.58 -3.71
CA GLY A 41 -27.19 -9.68 -3.47
C GLY A 41 -28.13 -10.01 -4.63
N HIS A 42 -27.70 -9.84 -5.89
CA HIS A 42 -28.49 -10.28 -7.06
C HIS A 42 -27.69 -11.21 -7.99
N PRO A 43 -27.79 -12.54 -7.81
CA PRO A 43 -27.02 -13.50 -8.60
C PRO A 43 -27.58 -13.80 -10.01
N GLN A 44 -28.64 -13.13 -10.48
CA GLN A 44 -29.35 -13.54 -11.71
C GLN A 44 -29.59 -12.48 -12.79
N ILE A 45 -28.98 -11.29 -12.71
CA ILE A 45 -29.11 -10.29 -13.78
C ILE A 45 -27.72 -9.88 -14.25
N LEU A 46 -27.05 -10.73 -15.05
CA LEU A 46 -26.03 -10.26 -15.99
C LEU A 46 -25.61 -11.31 -17.04
N THR A 47 -26.54 -11.76 -17.91
CA THR A 47 -26.11 -12.15 -19.26
C THR A 47 -25.95 -10.86 -20.08
N VAL A 48 -24.92 -10.08 -19.77
CA VAL A 48 -24.49 -9.00 -20.67
C VAL A 48 -23.86 -9.68 -21.89
N PRO A 49 -24.27 -9.33 -23.11
CA PRO A 49 -23.76 -9.98 -24.32
C PRO A 49 -22.24 -9.81 -24.41
N PRO A 50 -21.51 -10.81 -24.93
CA PRO A 50 -20.06 -10.75 -25.07
C PRO A 50 -19.70 -9.61 -26.03
N MET A 51 -19.10 -8.54 -25.51
CA MET A 51 -18.39 -7.57 -26.35
C MET A 51 -16.97 -8.09 -26.62
N ASP A 52 -16.87 -9.14 -27.43
CA ASP A 52 -15.60 -9.70 -27.90
C ASP A 52 -14.95 -8.87 -29.04
N VAL A 53 -15.47 -7.67 -29.30
CA VAL A 53 -15.02 -6.82 -30.41
C VAL A 53 -14.33 -5.60 -29.82
N SER A 54 -13.00 -5.52 -30.01
CA SER A 54 -12.26 -4.29 -29.79
C SER A 54 -12.97 -3.15 -30.54
N PRO A 55 -13.27 -2.00 -29.89
CA PRO A 55 -13.97 -0.92 -30.55
C PRO A 55 -13.26 -0.56 -31.86
N GLY A 56 -14.01 -0.50 -32.95
CA GLY A 56 -13.47 -0.04 -34.23
C GLY A 56 -12.90 1.39 -34.10
N PRO A 57 -12.19 1.90 -35.13
CA PRO A 57 -11.60 3.24 -35.08
C PRO A 57 -12.59 4.34 -34.63
N LEU A 58 -13.85 4.27 -35.08
CA LEU A 58 -14.91 5.19 -34.66
C LEU A 58 -15.24 5.08 -33.17
N GLY A 59 -15.31 3.87 -32.62
CA GLY A 59 -15.57 3.65 -31.20
C GLY A 59 -14.42 4.17 -30.34
N LYS A 60 -13.17 3.94 -30.76
CA LYS A 60 -11.98 4.50 -30.10
C LYS A 60 -11.98 6.02 -30.13
N THR A 61 -12.27 6.63 -31.27
CA THR A 61 -12.39 8.08 -31.39
C THR A 61 -13.52 8.62 -30.52
N ALA A 62 -14.70 7.97 -30.48
CA ALA A 62 -15.81 8.40 -29.64
C ALA A 62 -15.47 8.36 -28.14
N ILE A 63 -14.78 7.30 -27.68
CA ILE A 63 -14.30 7.20 -26.30
C ILE A 63 -13.30 8.32 -25.98
N ALA A 64 -12.33 8.54 -26.88
CA ALA A 64 -11.31 9.59 -26.69
C ALA A 64 -11.95 10.99 -26.68
N THR A 65 -12.87 11.27 -27.60
CA THR A 65 -13.62 12.53 -27.62
C THR A 65 -14.48 12.68 -26.37
N GLY A 66 -15.16 11.62 -25.91
CA GLY A 66 -15.94 11.63 -24.67
C GLY A 66 -15.11 11.98 -23.44
N LEU A 67 -13.91 11.37 -23.32
CA LEU A 67 -12.95 11.70 -22.26
C LEU A 67 -12.46 13.14 -22.36
N LEU A 68 -12.15 13.64 -23.57
CA LEU A 68 -11.74 15.04 -23.76
C LEU A 68 -12.87 15.99 -23.35
N CYS A 69 -14.10 15.74 -23.80
CA CYS A 69 -15.27 16.53 -23.40
C CYS A 69 -15.47 16.51 -21.88
N SER A 70 -15.31 15.35 -21.22
CA SER A 70 -15.48 15.25 -19.77
C SER A 70 -14.39 15.97 -18.98
N LEU A 71 -13.19 16.14 -19.55
CA LEU A 71 -12.10 16.93 -18.96
C LEU A 71 -12.25 18.44 -19.21
N LEU A 72 -12.93 18.85 -20.28
CA LEU A 72 -13.15 20.26 -20.62
C LEU A 72 -14.33 20.88 -19.85
N MET A 73 -15.36 20.09 -19.56
CA MET A 73 -16.55 20.56 -18.85
C MET A 73 -16.27 20.76 -17.34
N PRO A 74 -16.49 21.95 -16.74
CA PRO A 74 -16.11 22.24 -15.35
C PRO A 74 -16.74 21.32 -14.30
N ILE A 75 -17.96 20.84 -14.55
CA ILE A 75 -18.67 19.95 -13.63
C ILE A 75 -18.04 18.56 -13.62
N THR A 76 -17.81 17.97 -14.80
CA THR A 76 -17.27 16.60 -14.92
C THR A 76 -15.77 16.54 -14.65
N ARG A 77 -15.02 17.60 -14.98
CA ARG A 77 -13.57 17.67 -14.77
C ARG A 77 -13.19 17.44 -13.31
N GLN A 78 -14.03 17.84 -12.36
CA GLN A 78 -13.78 17.65 -10.92
C GLN A 78 -13.62 16.18 -10.53
N PHE A 79 -14.26 15.26 -11.26
CA PHE A 79 -14.09 13.82 -11.09
C PHE A 79 -13.02 13.25 -12.02
N PHE A 80 -13.11 13.55 -13.32
CA PHE A 80 -12.25 12.89 -14.32
C PHE A 80 -10.79 13.28 -14.21
N LEU A 81 -10.48 14.53 -13.88
CA LEU A 81 -9.08 14.98 -13.80
C LEU A 81 -8.32 14.28 -12.65
N PRO A 82 -8.85 14.21 -11.41
CA PRO A 82 -8.21 13.43 -10.35
C PRO A 82 -8.21 11.92 -10.57
N PHE A 83 -9.17 11.41 -11.35
CA PHE A 83 -9.25 9.99 -11.70
C PHE A 83 -8.24 9.58 -12.77
N LEU A 84 -7.64 10.51 -13.53
CA LEU A 84 -6.71 10.18 -14.62
C LEU A 84 -5.54 9.28 -14.19
N PRO A 85 -4.86 9.48 -13.04
CA PRO A 85 -3.79 8.57 -12.62
C PRO A 85 -4.29 7.15 -12.33
N VAL A 86 -5.50 7.00 -11.78
CA VAL A 86 -6.13 5.68 -11.54
C VAL A 86 -6.47 5.02 -12.88
N ALA A 87 -7.09 5.75 -13.80
CA ALA A 87 -7.36 5.26 -15.15
C ALA A 87 -6.06 4.87 -15.88
N GLY A 88 -5.02 5.69 -15.76
CA GLY A 88 -3.69 5.43 -16.29
C GLY A 88 -3.07 4.16 -15.72
N TRP A 89 -3.19 3.94 -14.40
CA TRP A 89 -2.79 2.69 -13.75
C TRP A 89 -3.55 1.49 -14.31
N LEU A 90 -4.88 1.54 -14.39
CA LEU A 90 -5.68 0.41 -14.89
C LEU A 90 -5.33 0.05 -16.35
N ILE A 91 -5.15 1.07 -17.19
CA ILE A 91 -4.72 0.89 -18.59
C ILE A 91 -3.29 0.32 -18.64
N PHE A 92 -2.38 0.82 -17.80
CA PHE A 92 -1.00 0.35 -17.76
C PHE A 92 -0.90 -1.10 -17.29
N PHE A 93 -1.58 -1.45 -16.19
CA PHE A 93 -1.66 -2.81 -15.67
C PHE A 93 -2.21 -3.79 -16.69
N TYR A 94 -3.33 -3.44 -17.35
CA TYR A 94 -3.84 -4.25 -18.46
C TYR A 94 -2.83 -4.34 -19.61
N GLY A 95 -2.18 -3.22 -19.95
CA GLY A 95 -1.18 -3.12 -21.01
C GLY A 95 0.03 -4.03 -20.82
N CYS A 96 0.38 -4.37 -19.58
CA CYS A 96 1.50 -5.25 -19.26
C CYS A 96 1.40 -6.62 -19.94
N GLN A 97 0.19 -7.15 -20.19
CA GLN A 97 0.03 -8.45 -20.84
C GLN A 97 0.57 -8.47 -22.29
N PHE A 98 0.63 -7.31 -22.96
CA PHE A 98 1.10 -7.21 -24.34
C PHE A 98 2.61 -7.05 -24.46
N VAL A 99 3.33 -6.92 -23.33
CA VAL A 99 4.80 -6.86 -23.34
C VAL A 99 5.34 -8.26 -23.68
N PRO A 100 6.06 -8.44 -24.80
CA PRO A 100 6.61 -9.74 -25.20
C PRO A 100 7.51 -10.34 -24.11
N SER A 101 7.50 -11.66 -23.96
CA SER A 101 8.31 -12.37 -22.97
C SER A 101 9.80 -12.03 -23.08
N ASP A 102 10.32 -11.87 -24.30
CA ASP A 102 11.74 -11.65 -24.57
C ASP A 102 12.22 -10.25 -24.13
N TRP A 103 11.29 -9.33 -23.89
CA TRP A 103 11.58 -7.98 -23.38
C TRP A 103 11.48 -7.91 -21.85
N ARG A 104 10.94 -8.96 -21.21
CA ARG A 104 10.74 -8.97 -19.78
C ARG A 104 12.01 -9.48 -19.07
N PRO A 105 12.36 -8.92 -17.90
CA PRO A 105 13.49 -9.41 -17.11
C PRO A 105 13.30 -10.86 -16.65
N ALA A 106 14.38 -11.50 -16.18
CA ALA A 106 14.27 -12.78 -15.51
C ALA A 106 13.44 -12.65 -14.21
N ILE A 107 12.64 -13.68 -13.91
CA ILE A 107 11.79 -13.72 -12.72
C ILE A 107 12.62 -14.11 -11.50
N TRP A 108 12.55 -13.27 -10.46
CA TRP A 108 13.27 -13.49 -9.21
C TRP A 108 12.47 -14.39 -8.28
N VAL A 109 12.79 -15.68 -8.30
CA VAL A 109 12.14 -16.68 -7.44
C VAL A 109 12.76 -16.82 -6.05
N ARG A 110 13.95 -16.25 -5.84
CA ARG A 110 14.74 -16.42 -4.60
C ARG A 110 14.79 -15.18 -3.73
N VAL A 111 14.52 -13.98 -4.28
CA VAL A 111 14.75 -12.71 -3.59
C VAL A 111 13.80 -12.57 -2.38
N LEU A 112 12.49 -12.64 -2.60
CA LEU A 112 11.53 -12.44 -1.51
C LEU A 112 11.60 -13.54 -0.44
N PRO A 113 11.69 -14.85 -0.77
CA PRO A 113 11.89 -15.89 0.24
C PRO A 113 13.18 -15.70 1.05
N ALA A 114 14.29 -15.33 0.39
CA ALA A 114 15.55 -15.11 1.09
C ALA A 114 15.45 -13.89 2.02
N MET A 115 14.82 -12.80 1.57
CA MET A 115 14.62 -11.61 2.39
C MET A 115 13.73 -11.88 3.60
N GLU A 116 12.64 -12.65 3.47
CA GLU A 116 11.83 -13.03 4.64
C GLU A 116 12.65 -13.81 5.67
N ASN A 117 13.41 -14.81 5.22
CA ASN A 117 14.25 -15.60 6.12
C ASN A 117 15.32 -14.75 6.82
N ILE A 118 15.94 -13.81 6.10
CA ILE A 118 16.97 -12.92 6.66
C ILE A 118 16.38 -11.91 7.64
N LEU A 119 15.24 -11.28 7.28
CA LEU A 119 14.65 -10.18 8.07
C LEU A 119 13.82 -10.67 9.25
N TYR A 120 13.12 -11.79 9.10
CA TYR A 120 12.15 -12.27 10.08
C TYR A 120 12.55 -13.62 10.72
N GLY A 121 13.64 -14.23 10.26
CA GLY A 121 14.12 -15.52 10.77
C GLY A 121 13.27 -16.72 10.35
N ALA A 122 12.20 -16.49 9.58
CA ALA A 122 11.31 -17.52 9.07
C ALA A 122 10.53 -17.03 7.84
N ASN A 123 10.03 -17.97 7.04
CA ASN A 123 9.07 -17.68 5.98
C ASN A 123 7.67 -17.55 6.59
N ILE A 124 7.30 -16.32 6.96
CA ILE A 124 6.05 -16.00 7.66
C ILE A 124 4.86 -16.45 6.81
N SER A 125 4.92 -16.20 5.50
CA SER A 125 3.83 -16.54 4.58
C SER A 125 3.54 -18.05 4.56
N ASN A 126 4.58 -18.89 4.59
CA ASN A 126 4.44 -20.35 4.63
C ASN A 126 3.92 -20.83 5.99
N ILE A 127 4.34 -20.21 7.10
CA ILE A 127 3.83 -20.56 8.44
C ILE A 127 2.33 -20.25 8.54
N LEU A 128 1.91 -19.06 8.09
CA LEU A 128 0.50 -18.65 8.14
C LEU A 128 -0.37 -19.53 7.23
N SER A 129 0.11 -19.83 6.02
CA SER A 129 -0.65 -20.61 5.04
C SER A 129 -0.65 -22.13 5.31
N ALA A 130 0.16 -22.63 6.26
CA ALA A 130 0.17 -24.04 6.65
C ALA A 130 -1.07 -24.47 7.47
N HIS A 131 -1.69 -23.55 8.21
CA HIS A 131 -2.81 -23.85 9.11
C HIS A 131 -4.15 -23.39 8.53
N GLN A 132 -4.64 -24.12 7.55
CA GLN A 132 -5.83 -23.75 6.78
C GLN A 132 -7.11 -24.29 7.43
N ASN A 133 -8.14 -23.44 7.52
CA ASN A 133 -9.50 -23.88 7.84
C ASN A 133 -10.53 -22.91 7.26
N VAL A 134 -11.80 -23.35 7.21
CA VAL A 134 -12.90 -22.59 6.60
C VAL A 134 -13.12 -21.23 7.27
N VAL A 135 -12.96 -21.13 8.59
CA VAL A 135 -13.15 -19.87 9.32
C VAL A 135 -12.08 -18.85 8.93
N LEU A 136 -10.82 -19.26 8.92
CA LEU A 136 -9.70 -18.42 8.50
C LEU A 136 -9.77 -18.07 7.01
N ASP A 137 -10.23 -19.00 6.17
CA ASP A 137 -10.49 -18.74 4.75
C ASP A 137 -11.52 -17.62 4.57
N ILE A 138 -12.66 -17.68 5.27
CA ILE A 138 -13.67 -16.62 5.22
C ILE A 138 -13.12 -15.31 5.78
N LEU A 139 -12.41 -15.35 6.92
CA LEU A 139 -11.82 -14.15 7.52
C LEU A 139 -10.76 -13.49 6.62
N ALA A 140 -9.98 -14.26 5.87
CA ALA A 140 -9.02 -13.71 4.90
C ALA A 140 -9.71 -13.23 3.62
N TRP A 141 -10.78 -13.92 3.22
CA TRP A 141 -11.56 -13.58 2.03
C TRP A 141 -12.29 -12.24 2.15
N ILE A 142 -12.76 -11.85 3.34
CA ILE A 142 -13.47 -10.56 3.50
C ILE A 142 -12.60 -9.36 3.06
N PRO A 143 -11.41 -9.11 3.63
CA PRO A 143 -10.58 -8.00 3.19
C PRO A 143 -10.06 -8.22 1.76
N TYR A 144 -9.57 -9.42 1.44
CA TYR A 144 -8.81 -9.68 0.20
C TYR A 144 -9.63 -10.10 -1.01
N GLY A 145 -10.83 -10.62 -0.82
CA GLY A 145 -11.70 -11.09 -1.91
C GLY A 145 -12.84 -10.12 -2.21
N LEU A 146 -13.27 -9.35 -1.22
CA LEU A 146 -14.41 -8.44 -1.32
C LEU A 146 -14.00 -6.97 -1.12
N CYS A 147 -13.39 -6.63 0.02
CA CYS A 147 -13.20 -5.24 0.39
C CYS A 147 -12.17 -4.51 -0.46
N HIS A 148 -11.07 -5.13 -0.89
CA HIS A 148 -10.02 -4.40 -1.63
C HIS A 148 -10.50 -3.82 -2.97
N TYR A 149 -11.48 -4.45 -3.63
CA TYR A 149 -12.08 -3.93 -4.87
C TYR A 149 -12.96 -2.69 -4.59
N GLY A 150 -13.78 -2.76 -3.54
CA GLY A 150 -14.72 -1.68 -3.20
C GLY A 150 -14.13 -0.54 -2.38
N ALA A 151 -13.06 -0.82 -1.61
CA ALA A 151 -12.52 0.09 -0.61
C ALA A 151 -12.09 1.44 -1.20
N PRO A 152 -11.39 1.54 -2.35
CA PRO A 152 -11.02 2.83 -2.93
C PRO A 152 -12.22 3.74 -3.20
N PHE A 153 -13.35 3.17 -3.63
CA PHE A 153 -14.59 3.91 -3.91
C PHE A 153 -15.28 4.35 -2.61
N VAL A 154 -15.39 3.44 -1.64
CA VAL A 154 -15.99 3.73 -0.33
C VAL A 154 -15.18 4.80 0.40
N VAL A 155 -13.84 4.67 0.44
CA VAL A 155 -12.94 5.68 1.02
C VAL A 155 -13.09 7.01 0.28
N SER A 156 -13.11 7.01 -1.06
CA SER A 156 -13.31 8.24 -1.83
C SER A 156 -14.64 8.93 -1.51
N LEU A 157 -15.72 8.17 -1.34
CA LEU A 157 -17.05 8.67 -0.98
C LEU A 157 -17.05 9.28 0.42
N ILE A 158 -16.47 8.58 1.40
CA ILE A 158 -16.36 9.08 2.77
C ILE A 158 -15.51 10.36 2.81
N LEU A 159 -14.33 10.35 2.19
CA LEU A 159 -13.47 11.54 2.08
C LEU A 159 -14.16 12.69 1.35
N PHE A 160 -15.08 12.42 0.43
CA PHE A 160 -15.78 13.46 -0.31
C PHE A 160 -16.79 14.18 0.57
N PHE A 161 -17.54 13.45 1.39
CA PHE A 161 -18.56 14.05 2.26
C PHE A 161 -17.97 14.69 3.51
N PHE A 162 -17.01 14.02 4.15
CA PHE A 162 -16.51 14.40 5.48
C PHE A 162 -15.10 15.00 5.47
N GLY A 163 -14.37 14.84 4.37
CA GLY A 163 -13.04 15.42 4.23
C GLY A 163 -13.09 16.88 3.75
N PRO A 164 -12.06 17.69 4.09
CA PRO A 164 -11.94 19.04 3.55
C PRO A 164 -11.94 19.06 2.01
N PRO A 165 -12.37 20.18 1.39
CA PRO A 165 -12.27 20.36 -0.05
C PRO A 165 -10.85 20.15 -0.61
N GLY A 166 -10.68 19.09 -1.41
CA GLY A 166 -9.39 18.75 -2.04
C GLY A 166 -8.81 17.40 -1.61
N THR A 167 -9.30 16.83 -0.50
CA THR A 167 -8.84 15.54 0.05
C THR A 167 -9.11 14.37 -0.89
N THR A 168 -10.35 14.15 -1.34
CA THR A 168 -10.67 13.04 -2.27
C THR A 168 -9.90 13.13 -3.60
N PRO A 169 -9.82 14.29 -4.29
CA PRO A 169 -8.97 14.42 -5.46
C PRO A 169 -7.50 14.09 -5.22
N LEU A 170 -6.97 14.41 -4.04
CA LEU A 170 -5.59 14.08 -3.70
C LEU A 170 -5.42 12.59 -3.43
N TYR A 171 -6.34 11.96 -2.67
CA TYR A 171 -6.36 10.52 -2.46
C TYR A 171 -6.36 9.75 -3.79
N ALA A 172 -7.29 10.06 -4.71
CA ALA A 172 -7.39 9.40 -6.00
C ALA A 172 -6.11 9.54 -6.85
N ARG A 173 -5.52 10.74 -6.90
CA ARG A 173 -4.26 10.96 -7.63
C ARG A 173 -3.11 10.18 -7.01
N THR A 174 -2.96 10.25 -5.68
CA THR A 174 -1.91 9.53 -4.96
C THR A 174 -2.05 8.03 -5.16
N LEU A 175 -3.26 7.48 -5.03
CA LEU A 175 -3.57 6.07 -5.30
C LEU A 175 -3.14 5.66 -6.71
N GLY A 176 -3.53 6.43 -7.72
CA GLY A 176 -3.13 6.14 -9.09
C GLY A 176 -1.62 6.19 -9.32
N TYR A 177 -0.93 7.20 -8.78
CA TYR A 177 0.53 7.31 -8.93
C TYR A 177 1.30 6.21 -8.21
N ILE A 178 0.96 5.88 -6.95
CA ILE A 178 1.62 4.77 -6.26
C ILE A 178 1.37 3.46 -7.00
N SER A 179 0.18 3.30 -7.58
CA SER A 179 -0.17 2.08 -8.29
C SER A 179 0.57 1.94 -9.60
N MET A 180 0.72 3.02 -10.37
CA MET A 180 1.60 3.05 -11.55
C MET A 180 3.05 2.72 -11.21
N ILE A 181 3.58 3.31 -10.13
CA ILE A 181 4.95 3.05 -9.68
C ILE A 181 5.13 1.58 -9.27
N ALA A 182 4.19 1.02 -8.50
CA ALA A 182 4.24 -0.36 -8.09
C ALA A 182 4.18 -1.31 -9.30
N VAL A 183 3.24 -1.12 -10.24
CA VAL A 183 3.15 -1.94 -11.47
C VAL A 183 4.42 -1.81 -12.32
N PHE A 184 5.01 -0.61 -12.39
CA PHE A 184 6.27 -0.41 -13.10
C PHE A 184 7.40 -1.22 -12.46
N ILE A 185 7.51 -1.20 -11.12
CA ILE A 185 8.49 -2.01 -10.39
C ILE A 185 8.22 -3.50 -10.61
N GLN A 186 6.97 -3.95 -10.55
CA GLN A 186 6.60 -5.35 -10.80
C GLN A 186 6.99 -5.82 -12.20
N LEU A 187 6.92 -4.94 -13.20
CA LEU A 187 7.35 -5.24 -14.57
C LEU A 187 8.88 -5.25 -14.72
N ALA A 188 9.58 -4.30 -14.07
CA ALA A 188 11.03 -4.15 -14.15
C ALA A 188 11.80 -5.11 -13.20
N PHE A 189 11.14 -5.57 -12.14
CA PHE A 189 11.68 -6.43 -11.10
C PHE A 189 10.65 -7.51 -10.70
N PRO A 190 10.31 -8.42 -11.62
CA PRO A 190 9.29 -9.44 -11.40
C PRO A 190 9.76 -10.43 -10.34
N CYS A 191 8.96 -10.61 -9.30
CA CYS A 191 9.23 -11.50 -8.17
C CYS A 191 8.10 -12.50 -8.02
N SER A 192 8.45 -13.77 -7.78
CA SER A 192 7.43 -14.80 -7.57
C SER A 192 6.75 -14.64 -6.21
N PRO A 193 5.42 -14.83 -6.11
CA PRO A 193 4.68 -14.87 -4.84
C PRO A 193 4.81 -16.23 -4.10
N PRO A 194 4.33 -16.34 -2.84
CA PRO A 194 4.43 -17.58 -2.05
C PRO A 194 3.79 -18.81 -2.67
N TRP A 195 2.66 -18.67 -3.37
CA TRP A 195 2.03 -19.82 -4.04
C TRP A 195 2.95 -20.48 -5.05
N TYR A 196 3.86 -19.72 -5.67
CA TYR A 196 4.81 -20.27 -6.63
C TYR A 196 5.85 -21.12 -5.92
N GLU A 197 6.43 -20.60 -4.84
CA GLU A 197 7.38 -21.35 -3.99
C GLU A 197 6.75 -22.64 -3.46
N ASN A 198 5.49 -22.58 -3.02
CA ASN A 198 4.78 -23.73 -2.48
C ASN A 198 4.53 -24.85 -3.51
N LEU A 199 4.42 -24.51 -4.80
CA LEU A 199 4.16 -25.48 -5.87
C LEU A 199 5.42 -25.96 -6.59
N TYR A 200 6.38 -25.06 -6.81
CA TYR A 200 7.54 -25.29 -7.67
C TYR A 200 8.88 -25.13 -6.94
N GLY A 201 8.86 -24.79 -5.66
CA GLY A 201 10.05 -24.45 -4.89
C GLY A 201 10.77 -23.23 -5.49
N LEU A 202 12.09 -23.31 -5.58
CA LEU A 202 12.93 -22.27 -6.17
C LEU A 202 13.32 -22.57 -7.63
N ALA A 203 12.55 -23.42 -8.31
CA ALA A 203 12.78 -23.71 -9.72
C ALA A 203 12.61 -22.43 -10.56
N PRO A 204 13.44 -22.20 -11.59
CA PRO A 204 13.31 -21.04 -12.46
C PRO A 204 11.91 -20.94 -13.05
N ALA A 205 11.30 -19.76 -12.93
CA ALA A 205 10.00 -19.45 -13.51
C ALA A 205 10.14 -18.89 -14.94
N ASP A 206 9.08 -19.00 -15.73
CA ASP A 206 9.02 -18.45 -17.07
C ASP A 206 7.63 -17.83 -17.38
N TYR A 207 7.57 -16.98 -18.41
CA TYR A 207 6.37 -16.22 -18.77
C TYR A 207 5.27 -17.01 -19.47
N SER A 208 5.45 -18.31 -19.73
CA SER A 208 4.37 -19.19 -20.20
C SER A 208 3.42 -19.62 -19.06
N MET A 209 3.86 -19.46 -17.81
CA MET A 209 3.09 -19.84 -16.63
C MET A 209 1.89 -18.91 -16.42
N GLN A 210 0.73 -19.51 -16.18
CA GLN A 210 -0.50 -18.78 -15.86
C GLN A 210 -0.54 -18.38 -14.38
N GLY A 211 -1.34 -17.35 -14.08
CA GLY A 211 -1.59 -16.96 -12.69
C GLY A 211 -2.40 -18.01 -11.93
N ASN A 212 -2.22 -18.00 -10.61
CA ASN A 212 -2.77 -18.99 -9.69
C ASN A 212 -3.63 -18.29 -8.62
N PRO A 213 -4.88 -18.75 -8.37
CA PRO A 213 -5.72 -18.19 -7.30
C PRO A 213 -5.23 -18.53 -5.87
N ALA A 214 -4.25 -19.41 -5.74
CA ALA A 214 -3.66 -19.84 -4.48
C ALA A 214 -4.73 -20.23 -3.44
N GLY A 215 -4.70 -19.64 -2.25
CA GLY A 215 -5.68 -19.92 -1.20
C GLY A 215 -7.14 -19.58 -1.58
N LEU A 216 -7.36 -18.66 -2.53
CA LEU A 216 -8.71 -18.29 -2.97
C LEU A 216 -9.42 -19.41 -3.74
N ALA A 217 -8.70 -20.40 -4.28
CA ALA A 217 -9.34 -21.59 -4.86
C ALA A 217 -10.22 -22.33 -3.84
N ARG A 218 -9.88 -22.24 -2.54
CA ARG A 218 -10.73 -22.80 -1.47
C ARG A 218 -12.04 -22.05 -1.32
N ILE A 219 -12.06 -20.74 -1.57
CA ILE A 219 -13.28 -19.92 -1.54
C ILE A 219 -14.17 -20.24 -2.74
N ASP A 220 -13.61 -20.31 -3.95
CA ASP A 220 -14.34 -20.75 -5.14
C ASP A 220 -15.05 -22.09 -4.88
N LYS A 221 -14.31 -23.06 -4.33
CA LYS A 221 -14.85 -24.37 -3.96
C LYS A 221 -15.92 -24.29 -2.87
N LEU A 222 -15.73 -23.44 -1.86
CA LEU A 222 -16.66 -23.27 -0.74
C LEU A 222 -18.00 -22.68 -1.20
N LEU A 223 -17.96 -21.71 -2.11
CA LEU A 223 -19.13 -20.99 -2.62
C LEU A 223 -19.73 -21.63 -3.87
N GLY A 224 -19.03 -22.58 -4.50
CA GLY A 224 -19.46 -23.20 -5.76
C GLY A 224 -19.38 -22.24 -6.95
N ILE A 225 -18.43 -21.31 -6.94
CA ILE A 225 -18.23 -20.29 -7.99
C ILE A 225 -16.87 -20.49 -8.69
N ASP A 226 -16.66 -19.85 -9.83
CA ASP A 226 -15.37 -19.82 -10.56
C ASP A 226 -14.94 -18.37 -10.81
N LEU A 227 -14.81 -17.61 -9.72
CA LEU A 227 -14.47 -16.19 -9.79
C LEU A 227 -12.96 -15.99 -9.73
N TYR A 228 -12.32 -16.54 -8.71
CA TYR A 228 -10.89 -16.32 -8.49
C TYR A 228 -10.04 -17.19 -9.42
N THR A 229 -10.45 -18.44 -9.64
CA THR A 229 -9.70 -19.37 -10.48
C THR A 229 -9.64 -18.89 -11.93
N SER A 230 -10.76 -18.45 -12.50
CA SER A 230 -10.78 -17.84 -13.84
C SER A 230 -10.04 -16.48 -13.87
N GLY A 231 -10.27 -15.62 -12.87
CA GLY A 231 -9.67 -14.28 -12.80
C GLY A 231 -8.14 -14.29 -12.72
N PHE A 232 -7.56 -15.10 -11.82
CA PHE A 232 -6.11 -15.16 -11.64
C PHE A 232 -5.38 -15.76 -12.84
N LYS A 233 -5.99 -16.72 -13.54
CA LYS A 233 -5.42 -17.26 -14.80
C LYS A 233 -5.23 -16.19 -15.87
N GLN A 234 -6.07 -15.15 -15.85
CA GLN A 234 -6.04 -14.03 -16.79
C GLN A 234 -5.23 -12.83 -16.28
N SER A 235 -4.50 -12.96 -15.16
CA SER A 235 -3.73 -11.85 -14.60
C SER A 235 -2.66 -11.34 -15.57
N PRO A 236 -2.63 -10.03 -15.91
CA PRO A 236 -1.61 -9.44 -16.76
C PRO A 236 -0.18 -9.53 -16.20
N VAL A 237 -0.05 -9.61 -14.87
CA VAL A 237 1.23 -9.58 -14.14
C VAL A 237 1.26 -10.72 -13.11
N VAL A 238 1.58 -11.92 -13.58
CA VAL A 238 1.62 -13.15 -12.75
C VAL A 238 2.69 -13.09 -11.66
N PHE A 239 3.89 -12.59 -11.99
CA PHE A 239 5.04 -12.51 -11.08
C PHE A 239 5.24 -11.08 -10.54
N GLY A 240 4.14 -10.42 -10.19
CA GLY A 240 4.11 -9.05 -9.69
C GLY A 240 4.01 -8.95 -8.17
N ALA A 241 4.66 -9.84 -7.41
CA ALA A 241 4.53 -9.83 -5.94
C ALA A 241 5.09 -8.54 -5.30
N PHE A 242 6.18 -7.99 -5.84
CA PHE A 242 6.90 -6.87 -5.24
C PHE A 242 6.79 -5.56 -6.03
N PRO A 243 6.49 -4.43 -5.37
CA PRO A 243 5.92 -4.30 -4.03
C PRO A 243 4.43 -4.67 -4.04
N SER A 244 3.86 -4.97 -2.87
CA SER A 244 2.44 -5.31 -2.79
C SER A 244 1.53 -4.10 -2.96
N LEU A 245 0.69 -4.13 -4.01
CA LEU A 245 -0.36 -3.13 -4.23
C LEU A 245 -1.46 -3.20 -3.16
N HIS A 246 -1.80 -4.40 -2.67
CA HIS A 246 -2.81 -4.56 -1.62
C HIS A 246 -2.38 -3.86 -0.33
N ALA A 247 -1.10 -4.02 0.06
CA ALA A 247 -0.56 -3.29 1.19
C ALA A 247 -0.47 -1.79 0.95
N ALA A 248 -0.06 -1.37 -0.25
CA ALA A 248 0.05 0.04 -0.60
C ALA A 248 -1.31 0.75 -0.55
N ASP A 249 -2.35 0.18 -1.15
CA ASP A 249 -3.70 0.75 -1.16
C ASP A 249 -4.33 0.77 0.24
N SER A 250 -4.30 -0.36 0.97
CA SER A 250 -4.87 -0.41 2.33
C SER A 250 -4.17 0.58 3.28
N THR A 251 -2.84 0.70 3.17
CA THR A 251 -2.06 1.67 3.96
C THR A 251 -2.40 3.11 3.57
N LEU A 252 -2.49 3.41 2.27
CA LEU A 252 -2.84 4.74 1.80
C LEU A 252 -4.24 5.15 2.30
N ALA A 253 -5.22 4.26 2.14
CA ALA A 253 -6.57 4.44 2.66
C ALA A 253 -6.54 4.72 4.16
N ALA A 254 -5.82 3.92 4.94
CA ALA A 254 -5.72 4.11 6.39
C ALA A 254 -5.08 5.45 6.77
N LEU A 255 -4.07 5.92 6.04
CA LEU A 255 -3.43 7.21 6.30
C LEU A 255 -4.36 8.40 6.02
N PHE A 256 -5.05 8.40 4.88
CA PHE A 256 -6.05 9.43 4.57
C PHE A 256 -7.24 9.41 5.53
N MET A 257 -7.74 8.22 5.87
CA MET A 257 -8.83 8.06 6.83
C MET A 257 -8.42 8.46 8.25
N SER A 258 -7.17 8.20 8.65
CA SER A 258 -6.63 8.66 9.94
C SER A 258 -6.44 10.18 9.97
N HIS A 259 -6.13 10.81 8.84
CA HIS A 259 -6.07 12.27 8.74
C HIS A 259 -7.43 12.91 8.95
N VAL A 260 -8.49 12.38 8.34
CA VAL A 260 -9.86 12.92 8.48
C VAL A 260 -10.52 12.50 9.79
N PHE A 261 -10.26 11.29 10.27
CA PHE A 261 -10.85 10.71 11.48
C PHE A 261 -9.77 10.19 12.44
N PRO A 262 -9.00 11.06 13.11
CA PRO A 262 -7.87 10.65 13.94
C PRO A 262 -8.28 9.74 15.12
N ARG A 263 -9.48 9.94 15.68
CA ARG A 263 -10.03 9.07 16.74
C ARG A 263 -10.32 7.64 16.28
N LEU A 264 -10.51 7.42 14.99
CA LEU A 264 -10.75 6.10 14.39
C LEU A 264 -9.48 5.48 13.81
N LYS A 265 -8.30 6.08 14.01
CA LYS A 265 -7.01 5.53 13.57
C LYS A 265 -6.82 4.04 13.91
N PRO A 266 -7.14 3.55 15.13
CA PRO A 266 -7.00 2.12 15.44
C PRO A 266 -7.82 1.21 14.51
N LEU A 267 -9.03 1.64 14.11
CA LEU A 267 -9.88 0.89 13.20
C LEU A 267 -9.22 0.77 11.81
N TRP A 268 -8.70 1.87 11.28
CA TRP A 268 -8.08 1.91 9.96
C TRP A 268 -6.77 1.11 9.91
N VAL A 269 -5.95 1.21 10.96
CA VAL A 269 -4.73 0.40 11.09
C VAL A 269 -5.07 -1.08 11.21
N THR A 270 -6.10 -1.44 11.98
CA THR A 270 -6.55 -2.83 12.12
C THR A 270 -6.96 -3.41 10.77
N TYR A 271 -7.70 -2.66 9.94
CA TYR A 271 -8.05 -3.10 8.58
C TYR A 271 -6.81 -3.35 7.72
N THR A 272 -5.81 -2.46 7.75
CA THR A 272 -4.54 -2.65 7.01
C THR A 272 -3.81 -3.91 7.45
N LEU A 273 -3.66 -4.13 8.76
CA LEU A 273 -3.01 -5.35 9.27
C LEU A 273 -3.81 -6.61 8.92
N TRP A 274 -5.13 -6.53 8.92
CA TRP A 274 -6.01 -7.64 8.51
C TRP A 274 -5.85 -7.97 7.03
N MET A 275 -5.75 -6.96 6.16
CA MET A 275 -5.43 -7.15 4.74
C MET A 275 -4.07 -7.82 4.55
N TRP A 276 -3.05 -7.35 5.25
CA TRP A 276 -1.69 -7.88 5.15
C TRP A 276 -1.66 -9.35 5.56
N TRP A 277 -2.26 -9.67 6.72
CA TRP A 277 -2.43 -11.04 7.17
C TRP A 277 -3.17 -11.89 6.13
N ALA A 278 -4.27 -11.40 5.57
CA ALA A 278 -5.08 -12.14 4.60
C ALA A 278 -4.29 -12.50 3.33
N THR A 279 -3.51 -11.55 2.79
CA THR A 279 -2.69 -11.80 1.59
C THR A 279 -1.58 -12.83 1.83
N MET A 280 -0.97 -12.86 3.02
CA MET A 280 0.00 -13.89 3.41
C MET A 280 -0.67 -15.25 3.62
N TYR A 281 -1.78 -15.28 4.37
CA TYR A 281 -2.54 -16.50 4.65
C TYR A 281 -3.04 -17.18 3.37
N LEU A 282 -3.44 -16.39 2.37
CA LEU A 282 -3.87 -16.88 1.05
C LEU A 282 -2.70 -17.12 0.07
N SER A 283 -1.45 -16.98 0.52
CA SER A 283 -0.22 -17.24 -0.24
C SER A 283 0.01 -16.33 -1.46
N HIS A 284 -0.49 -15.09 -1.43
CA HIS A 284 -0.29 -14.13 -2.53
C HIS A 284 0.89 -13.20 -2.30
N HIS A 285 1.29 -12.97 -1.05
CA HIS A 285 2.34 -11.99 -0.71
C HIS A 285 3.22 -12.46 0.43
N TYR A 286 4.49 -12.07 0.38
CA TYR A 286 5.42 -12.17 1.49
C TYR A 286 5.34 -10.92 2.37
N ALA A 287 5.63 -11.04 3.67
CA ALA A 287 5.68 -9.91 4.60
C ALA A 287 6.58 -8.77 4.11
N VAL A 288 7.72 -9.09 3.48
CA VAL A 288 8.67 -8.08 2.97
C VAL A 288 8.07 -7.22 1.86
N ASP A 289 7.30 -7.81 0.94
CA ASP A 289 6.69 -7.07 -0.16
C ASP A 289 5.50 -6.21 0.31
N LEU A 290 4.81 -6.65 1.38
CA LEU A 290 3.79 -5.87 2.08
C LEU A 290 4.39 -4.65 2.78
N VAL A 291 5.50 -4.82 3.50
CA VAL A 291 6.21 -3.71 4.14
C VAL A 291 6.67 -2.69 3.10
N CYS A 292 7.25 -3.13 1.98
CA CYS A 292 7.66 -2.22 0.91
C CYS A 292 6.47 -1.51 0.24
N GLY A 293 5.34 -2.19 0.06
CA GLY A 293 4.10 -1.56 -0.43
C GLY A 293 3.57 -0.49 0.54
N GLY A 294 3.52 -0.81 1.84
CA GLY A 294 3.14 0.13 2.89
C GLY A 294 4.08 1.34 2.97
N LEU A 295 5.39 1.13 2.83
CA LEU A 295 6.38 2.21 2.78
C LEU A 295 6.19 3.11 1.56
N LEU A 296 5.95 2.55 0.37
CA LEU A 296 5.64 3.33 -0.84
C LEU A 296 4.44 4.25 -0.62
N ALA A 297 3.35 3.71 -0.06
CA ALA A 297 2.15 4.48 0.27
C ALA A 297 2.41 5.55 1.33
N THR A 298 3.19 5.21 2.36
CA THR A 298 3.55 6.12 3.46
C THR A 298 4.37 7.31 2.95
N VAL A 299 5.41 7.06 2.16
CA VAL A 299 6.24 8.11 1.54
C VAL A 299 5.39 9.03 0.66
N ALA A 300 4.55 8.44 -0.20
CA ALA A 300 3.67 9.21 -1.07
C ALA A 300 2.63 10.03 -0.29
N PHE A 301 2.07 9.46 0.79
CA PHE A 301 1.15 10.16 1.67
C PHE A 301 1.80 11.34 2.36
N TYR A 302 2.97 11.18 3.00
CA TYR A 302 3.62 12.31 3.70
C TYR A 302 4.12 13.39 2.73
N PHE A 303 4.57 13.00 1.53
CA PHE A 303 4.82 13.96 0.46
C PHE A 303 3.56 14.74 0.07
N ALA A 304 2.42 14.05 -0.08
CA ALA A 304 1.14 14.68 -0.38
C ALA A 304 0.62 15.54 0.79
N LYS A 305 0.79 15.07 2.03
CA LYS A 305 0.39 15.74 3.28
C LYS A 305 1.04 17.11 3.39
N THR A 306 2.36 17.14 3.27
CA THR A 306 3.17 18.35 3.44
C THR A 306 2.96 19.40 2.34
N ARG A 307 2.57 18.98 1.13
CA ARG A 307 2.52 19.88 -0.04
C ARG A 307 1.12 20.24 -0.52
N PHE A 308 0.14 19.37 -0.34
CA PHE A 308 -1.14 19.46 -1.04
C PHE A 308 -2.36 19.13 -0.19
N LEU A 309 -2.19 18.42 0.94
CA LEU A 309 -3.34 17.92 1.72
C LEU A 309 -3.95 19.04 2.55
N PRO A 310 -5.28 19.27 2.40
CA PRO A 310 -6.02 20.16 3.27
C PRO A 310 -5.95 19.78 4.74
N ARG A 311 -5.80 20.78 5.62
CA ARG A 311 -5.94 20.60 7.07
C ARG A 311 -7.41 20.37 7.46
N VAL A 312 -7.62 19.50 8.44
CA VAL A 312 -8.94 19.30 9.06
C VAL A 312 -9.18 20.41 10.08
N GLN A 313 -10.38 20.98 10.07
CA GLN A 313 -10.84 22.05 10.96
C GLN A 313 -11.90 21.45 11.88
N ALA A 314 -11.71 21.51 13.20
CA ALA A 314 -12.43 20.67 14.16
C ALA A 314 -13.94 20.98 14.23
N GLU A 315 -14.30 22.21 13.91
CA GLU A 315 -15.66 22.74 13.87
C GLU A 315 -16.41 22.41 12.57
N LYS A 316 -15.74 21.80 11.59
CA LYS A 316 -16.30 21.50 10.26
C LYS A 316 -16.44 20.00 10.08
N MET A 317 -17.69 19.54 9.94
CA MET A 317 -17.99 18.11 9.83
C MET A 317 -18.13 17.69 8.36
N PHE A 318 -18.80 18.52 7.56
CA PHE A 318 -19.03 18.24 6.14
C PHE A 318 -18.17 19.12 5.27
N ARG A 319 -17.86 18.62 4.08
CA ARG A 319 -17.12 19.35 3.03
C ARG A 319 -17.68 20.76 2.78
N TRP A 320 -19.00 20.92 2.85
CA TRP A 320 -19.69 22.18 2.55
C TRP A 320 -19.61 23.20 3.69
N ASP A 321 -19.16 22.80 4.88
CA ASP A 321 -18.94 23.70 6.02
C ASP A 321 -17.62 24.51 5.85
N TYR A 322 -16.80 24.18 4.86
CA TYR A 322 -15.51 24.81 4.61
C TYR A 322 -15.63 26.08 3.75
N ASP A 323 -15.49 27.25 4.39
CA ASP A 323 -15.33 28.52 3.68
C ASP A 323 -13.94 28.69 3.03
N TYR A 324 -12.92 28.08 3.62
CA TYR A 324 -11.53 28.12 3.15
C TYR A 324 -10.79 26.84 3.55
N VAL A 325 -9.66 26.59 2.87
CA VAL A 325 -8.80 25.44 3.11
C VAL A 325 -7.37 25.91 3.34
N GLU A 326 -6.72 25.36 4.36
CA GLU A 326 -5.30 25.55 4.64
C GLU A 326 -4.51 24.30 4.23
N ILE A 327 -3.29 24.49 3.71
CA ILE A 327 -2.38 23.40 3.31
C ILE A 327 -1.06 23.58 4.06
N GLY A 328 -0.47 22.46 4.49
CA GLY A 328 0.80 22.43 5.23
C GLY A 328 0.61 22.26 6.73
N ASP A 329 1.71 22.28 7.47
CA ASP A 329 1.70 22.16 8.93
C ASP A 329 1.35 23.51 9.57
N SER A 330 0.59 23.50 10.67
CA SER A 330 0.40 24.72 11.47
C SER A 330 1.75 25.27 11.94
N SER A 331 1.89 26.58 11.95
CA SER A 331 2.91 27.26 12.77
C SER A 331 2.85 26.70 14.19
N HIS A 332 3.99 26.17 14.65
CA HIS A 332 4.22 25.57 15.97
C HIS A 332 3.29 26.10 17.07
N ASP A 333 2.32 25.29 17.49
CA ASP A 333 1.81 25.38 18.87
C ASP A 333 1.26 24.06 19.43
N HIS A 334 1.00 23.05 18.59
CA HIS A 334 0.47 21.76 19.06
C HIS A 334 1.24 20.58 18.44
N GLY A 335 2.43 20.31 18.98
CA GLY A 335 3.25 19.14 18.67
C GLY A 335 2.60 17.85 19.20
N TYR A 336 1.64 17.30 18.45
CA TYR A 336 0.99 16.02 18.77
C TYR A 336 1.41 14.85 17.87
N ASP A 337 2.36 15.02 16.94
CA ASP A 337 2.70 13.96 15.96
C ASP A 337 3.88 13.06 16.36
N LEU A 338 4.57 13.34 17.48
CA LEU A 338 5.67 12.50 18.02
C LEU A 338 5.42 11.95 19.44
N ALA A 339 4.29 12.29 20.07
CA ALA A 339 3.97 11.86 21.44
C ALA A 339 3.06 10.61 21.51
N SER A 340 2.51 10.13 20.39
CA SER A 340 1.61 8.96 20.41
C SER A 340 2.33 7.59 20.51
N LEU A 341 3.64 7.58 20.70
CA LEU A 341 4.44 6.37 20.97
C LEU A 341 4.73 6.17 22.46
N ASP A 342 4.30 7.11 23.32
CA ASP A 342 4.51 7.06 24.77
C ASP A 342 3.21 7.45 25.50
N GLY A 343 2.34 6.47 25.73
CA GLY A 343 1.05 6.71 26.38
C GLY A 343 0.26 5.42 26.60
N ASP A 344 0.61 4.67 27.64
CA ASP A 344 -0.30 4.19 28.70
C ASP A 344 0.33 3.02 29.50
N LEU A 345 1.25 3.37 30.41
CA LEU A 345 1.41 2.68 31.69
C LEU A 345 1.11 3.70 32.79
N ASN A 346 -0.16 4.09 32.91
CA ASN A 346 -0.66 4.78 34.09
C ASN A 346 -0.95 3.74 35.18
N LEU A 347 0.05 3.55 36.05
CA LEU A 347 -0.14 3.02 37.40
C LEU A 347 -0.87 4.09 38.21
N ASP A 348 -2.19 3.94 38.32
CA ASP A 348 -2.99 4.68 39.30
C ASP A 348 -2.59 4.24 40.72
N SER A 349 -1.89 5.12 41.44
CA SER A 349 -1.86 5.08 42.90
C SER A 349 -1.62 6.47 43.49
N ASP A 350 -2.63 6.92 44.24
CA ASP A 350 -2.54 7.77 45.44
C ASP A 350 -2.79 9.27 45.27
N GLU A 351 -4.04 9.63 44.91
CA GLU A 351 -4.65 10.90 45.32
C GLU A 351 -5.47 10.72 46.60
N TRP A 352 -4.80 10.67 47.75
CA TRP A 352 -5.45 10.94 49.05
C TRP A 352 -4.45 11.39 50.12
N THR A 353 -4.18 12.71 50.24
CA THR A 353 -4.12 13.36 51.57
C THR A 353 -4.30 14.88 51.49
N VAL A 354 -5.20 15.33 52.36
CA VAL A 354 -5.68 16.69 52.65
C VAL A 354 -4.68 17.54 53.45
N GLY A 355 -4.71 18.88 53.24
CA GLY A 355 -4.78 19.85 54.34
C GLY A 355 -3.55 20.72 54.69
N SER A 356 -3.62 21.98 54.24
CA SER A 356 -3.40 23.23 55.02
C SER A 356 -1.99 23.74 55.42
N SER A 357 -1.77 25.02 55.03
CA SER A 357 -1.20 26.15 55.82
C SER A 357 0.25 26.63 55.60
N SER A 358 0.34 27.79 54.92
CA SER A 358 1.07 29.05 55.23
C SER A 358 2.56 29.08 55.65
N SER A 359 3.36 29.73 54.80
CA SER A 359 4.42 30.75 55.02
C SER A 359 5.24 30.76 56.32
N VAL A 360 6.57 30.63 56.19
CA VAL A 360 7.58 31.37 56.99
C VAL A 360 8.86 31.62 56.18
N SER A 361 9.32 32.87 56.18
CA SER A 361 10.65 33.32 55.78
C SER A 361 11.50 33.44 57.03
N SER A 362 12.77 33.02 56.99
CA SER A 362 13.82 33.50 57.90
C SER A 362 15.19 33.22 57.30
N GLY A 363 15.90 34.32 57.00
CA GLY A 363 17.34 34.30 56.84
C GLY A 363 18.04 34.36 58.19
N SER A 364 19.25 33.81 58.25
CA SER A 364 20.18 34.10 59.34
C SER A 364 21.62 33.94 58.86
N LEU A 365 22.36 35.02 59.12
CA LEU A 365 23.78 35.33 58.99
C LEU A 365 24.80 34.27 59.49
N SER A 366 26.02 34.44 58.96
CA SER A 366 27.32 33.84 59.30
C SER A 366 27.82 34.10 60.73
N PRO A 367 28.84 33.33 61.17
CA PRO A 367 29.87 33.83 62.08
C PRO A 367 31.30 33.79 61.48
N VAL A 368 32.16 34.65 62.05
CA VAL A 368 33.56 34.97 61.74
C VAL A 368 34.48 34.41 62.86
N ASP A 369 35.80 34.50 62.65
CA ASP A 369 36.96 34.44 63.61
C ASP A 369 37.58 33.04 63.86
N ASP A 370 38.90 32.81 64.03
CA ASP A 370 40.16 33.53 63.80
C ASP A 370 41.34 32.54 64.08
N HIS A 371 42.58 32.88 63.66
CA HIS A 371 43.90 32.37 64.12
C HIS A 371 44.40 30.93 63.79
N TYR A 372 45.50 30.80 63.02
CA TYR A 372 46.90 30.57 63.49
C TYR A 372 47.89 30.23 62.34
N THR A 373 48.93 31.06 62.29
CA THR A 373 50.31 30.91 61.77
C THR A 373 50.87 29.52 61.43
N TRP A 374 51.53 29.43 60.27
CA TRP A 374 52.82 28.74 60.11
C TRP A 374 53.69 29.52 59.10
N GLU A 375 54.86 29.94 59.57
CA GLU A 375 55.95 30.53 58.79
C GLU A 375 56.62 29.48 57.91
N SER A 376 57.08 29.87 56.71
CA SER A 376 58.50 29.79 56.34
C SER A 376 58.73 30.46 54.99
N GLU A 377 59.62 31.45 55.00
CA GLU A 377 60.59 31.90 53.98
C GLU A 377 60.72 31.01 52.71
N THR A 378 61.02 31.48 51.49
CA THR A 378 61.82 32.64 51.06
C THR A 378 61.76 32.79 49.52
N LEU A 379 62.16 33.98 49.05
CA LEU A 379 62.85 34.27 47.78
C LEU A 379 62.05 34.55 46.48
N THR A 380 61.95 35.86 46.19
CA THR A 380 62.39 36.57 44.94
C THR A 380 61.75 36.16 43.60
N SER A 381 61.33 37.03 42.69
CA SER A 381 61.65 38.44 42.44
C SER A 381 60.67 39.03 41.41
N ASN A 382 60.08 40.18 41.76
CA ASN A 382 60.01 41.44 41.00
C ASN A 382 59.85 41.51 39.46
N HIS A 383 58.86 42.35 39.11
CA HIS A 383 58.83 43.42 38.09
C HIS A 383 58.54 43.11 36.61
N ASP A 384 57.31 43.41 36.19
CA ASP A 384 56.89 44.61 35.44
C ASP A 384 57.78 45.22 34.32
N ILE A 385 57.09 45.56 33.20
CA ILE A 385 57.38 46.62 32.20
C ILE A 385 58.54 46.23 31.22
N GLU A 386 58.48 46.34 29.89
CA GLU A 386 57.95 47.39 29.02
C GLU A 386 57.75 46.95 27.54
N ALA A 387 57.19 47.87 26.76
CA ALA A 387 56.79 47.86 25.36
C ALA A 387 57.89 47.66 24.29
N GLY A 388 57.43 47.26 23.09
CA GLY A 388 57.82 47.91 21.84
C GLY A 388 58.81 47.17 20.93
N ARG A 389 58.28 46.46 19.94
CA ARG A 389 58.54 46.72 18.50
C ARG A 389 57.59 45.93 17.61
#